data_AF-A0A0C9T0M6-F1
#
_entry.id   AF-A0A0C9T0M6-F1
#
_cell.length_a   1.000
_cell.length_b   1.000
_cell.length_c   1.000
_cell.angle_alpha   90.00
_cell.angle_beta   90.00
_cell.angle_gamma   90.00
#
_symmetry.space_group_name_H-M   'P 1'
#
loop_
_entity.id
_entity.type
_entity.pdbx_description
1 polymer ?
#
loop_
_entity_poly.entity_id
_entity_poly.type
_entity_poly.pdbx_seq_one_letter_code
_entity_poly.pdbx_strand_id
1 'polypeptide(L)'
;MPNLIHSLDGASLALIVGLFFNDNEFNSKGINFFSIHDCFAVTANNVGALIKLIKLVYIKIYSDDSYLKRFDQGIINSIKLQFGDNAFNDETKIIKVNGYIFEFPDVDQIIVGRIKANKIMNAQFIIT
;
A
#
# COMPACT_ATOMS: atom_id res chain seq x y z
N MET A 1 -3.75 6.27 -11.91
CA MET A 1 -4.03 5.14 -10.99
C MET A 1 -2.95 4.06 -10.98
N PRO A 2 -2.40 3.58 -12.13
CA PRO A 2 -1.37 2.53 -12.14
C PRO A 2 -0.15 2.85 -11.27
N ASN A 3 0.31 4.10 -11.30
CA ASN A 3 1.48 4.53 -10.51
C ASN A 3 1.30 4.37 -9.00
N LEU A 4 0.07 4.55 -8.48
CA LEU A 4 -0.20 4.39 -7.05
C LEU A 4 -0.09 2.91 -6.66
N ILE A 5 -0.70 2.03 -7.44
CA ILE A 5 -0.66 0.59 -7.21
C ILE A 5 0.77 0.07 -7.34
N HIS A 6 1.51 0.46 -8.39
CA HIS A 6 2.92 0.09 -8.54
C HIS A 6 3.81 0.62 -7.40
N SER A 7 3.48 1.79 -6.84
CA SER A 7 4.18 2.29 -5.65
C SER A 7 3.90 1.43 -4.42
N LEU A 8 2.67 0.92 -4.27
CA LEU A 8 2.31 -0.02 -3.20
C LEU A 8 2.97 -1.39 -3.40
N ASP A 9 3.11 -1.87 -4.63
CA ASP A 9 3.85 -3.10 -4.94
C ASP A 9 5.33 -2.93 -4.57
N GLY A 10 5.93 -1.80 -4.96
CA GLY A 10 7.31 -1.46 -4.57
C GLY A 10 7.50 -1.34 -3.06
N ALA A 11 6.55 -0.71 -2.36
CA ALA A 11 6.56 -0.61 -0.90
C ALA A 11 6.43 -1.99 -0.24
N SER A 12 5.59 -2.86 -0.80
CA SER A 12 5.42 -4.25 -0.35
C SER A 12 6.74 -5.02 -0.48
N LEU A 13 7.39 -4.94 -1.64
CA LEU A 13 8.69 -5.57 -1.87
C LEU A 13 9.75 -5.06 -0.88
N ALA A 14 9.85 -3.74 -0.69
CA ALA A 14 10.79 -3.15 0.25
C ALA A 14 10.58 -3.63 1.69
N LEU A 15 9.31 -3.73 2.12
CA LEU A 15 8.95 -4.25 3.45
C LEU A 15 9.26 -5.75 3.58
N ILE A 16 8.98 -6.55 2.54
CA ILE A 16 9.32 -7.98 2.52
C ILE A 16 10.83 -8.16 2.66
N VAL A 17 11.62 -7.48 1.84
CA VAL A 17 13.09 -7.53 1.88
C VAL A 17 13.60 -7.10 3.24
N GLY A 18 13.11 -5.97 3.77
CA GLY A 18 13.51 -5.47 5.08
C GLY A 18 13.21 -6.45 6.20
N LEU A 19 12.02 -7.06 6.21
CA LEU A 19 11.69 -8.07 7.23
C LEU A 19 12.46 -9.38 7.01
N PHE A 20 12.68 -9.79 5.77
CA PHE A 20 13.42 -11.01 5.43
C PHE A 20 14.86 -10.96 5.94
N PHE A 21 15.59 -9.87 5.70
CA PHE A 21 16.98 -9.74 6.12
C PHE A 21 17.15 -9.35 7.60
N ASN A 22 16.15 -8.73 8.22
CA ASN A 22 16.17 -8.44 9.65
C ASN A 22 15.75 -9.63 10.53
N ASP A 23 15.14 -10.65 9.94
CA ASP A 23 14.78 -11.87 10.65
C ASP A 23 16.00 -12.79 10.78
N ASN A 24 16.38 -13.05 12.03
CA ASN A 24 17.53 -13.86 12.40
C ASN A 24 17.46 -15.28 11.81
N GLU A 25 16.26 -15.82 11.58
CA GLU A 25 16.08 -17.15 11.00
C GLU A 25 16.58 -17.20 9.55
N PHE A 26 16.36 -16.13 8.78
CA PHE A 26 16.79 -16.08 7.38
C PHE A 26 18.25 -15.65 7.24
N ASN A 27 18.66 -14.65 8.02
CA ASN A 27 19.99 -14.08 7.96
C ASN A 27 21.07 -15.08 8.40
N SER A 28 20.84 -15.82 9.50
CA SER A 28 21.81 -16.81 10.01
C SER A 28 22.00 -18.02 9.09
N LYS A 29 21.03 -18.32 8.22
CA LYS A 29 21.05 -19.45 7.30
C LYS A 29 21.61 -19.10 5.91
N GLY A 30 21.93 -17.84 5.64
CA GLY A 30 22.43 -17.39 4.33
C GLY A 30 21.45 -17.64 3.19
N ILE A 31 20.14 -17.47 3.44
CA ILE A 31 19.10 -17.77 2.46
C ILE A 31 19.06 -16.68 1.38
N ASN A 32 19.13 -17.09 0.12
CA ASN A 32 18.96 -16.18 -1.01
C ASN A 32 17.49 -15.84 -1.24
N PHE A 33 17.23 -14.55 -1.46
CA PHE A 33 15.93 -14.01 -1.85
C PHE A 33 16.02 -13.42 -3.25
N PHE A 34 15.04 -13.73 -4.08
CA PHE A 34 14.90 -13.20 -5.43
C PHE A 34 13.50 -12.62 -5.61
N SER A 35 13.38 -11.54 -6.38
CA SER A 35 12.08 -10.99 -6.76
C SER A 35 12.10 -10.38 -8.15
N ILE A 36 10.97 -10.49 -8.85
CA ILE A 36 10.68 -9.73 -10.07
C ILE A 36 9.32 -9.08 -9.85
N HIS A 37 9.32 -7.78 -9.51
CA HIS A 37 8.12 -7.04 -9.12
C HIS A 37 7.34 -7.72 -7.97
N ASP A 38 6.24 -8.38 -8.31
CA ASP A 38 5.30 -9.09 -7.42
C ASP A 38 5.56 -10.61 -7.35
N CYS A 39 6.53 -11.13 -8.11
CA CYS A 39 7.00 -12.49 -8.02
C CYS A 39 8.13 -12.60 -6.99
N PHE A 40 8.07 -13.57 -6.08
CA PHE A 40 9.07 -13.78 -5.02
C PHE A 40 9.57 -15.23 -5.01
N ALA A 41 10.87 -15.44 -4.82
CA ALA A 41 11.48 -16.76 -4.81
C ALA A 41 12.58 -16.91 -3.74
N VAL A 42 12.60 -18.10 -3.15
CA VAL A 42 13.62 -18.61 -2.20
C VAL A 42 13.81 -20.10 -2.48
N THR A 43 14.78 -20.74 -1.82
CA THR A 43 14.93 -22.20 -1.89
C THR A 43 13.69 -22.92 -1.33
N ALA A 44 13.34 -24.09 -1.89
CA ALA A 44 12.08 -24.78 -1.63
C ALA A 44 11.76 -25.02 -0.14
N ASN A 45 12.78 -25.32 0.68
CA ASN A 45 12.65 -25.52 2.11
C ASN A 45 12.21 -24.27 2.89
N ASN A 46 12.28 -23.07 2.28
CA ASN A 46 11.98 -21.79 2.92
C ASN A 46 10.69 -21.14 2.38
N VAL A 47 10.03 -21.74 1.39
CA VAL A 47 8.83 -21.17 0.73
C VAL A 47 7.70 -20.93 1.73
N GLY A 48 7.49 -21.83 2.69
CA GLY A 48 6.47 -21.64 3.72
C GLY A 48 6.70 -20.40 4.59
N ALA A 49 7.95 -20.13 4.94
CA ALA A 49 8.33 -18.96 5.72
C ALA A 49 8.18 -17.67 4.88
N LEU A 50 8.57 -17.70 3.60
CA LEU A 50 8.35 -16.61 2.65
C LEU A 50 6.86 -16.28 2.50
N ILE A 51 5.99 -17.28 2.29
CA ILE A 51 4.53 -17.07 2.16
C ILE A 51 3.96 -16.40 3.41
N LYS A 52 4.39 -16.83 4.60
CA LYS A 52 3.98 -16.22 5.87
C LYS A 52 4.40 -14.75 5.94
N LEU A 53 5.63 -14.44 5.53
CA LEU A 53 6.16 -13.08 5.50
C LEU A 53 5.34 -12.15 4.59
N ILE A 54 5.05 -12.61 3.37
CA ILE A 54 4.32 -11.79 2.40
C ILE A 54 2.88 -11.54 2.88
N LYS A 55 2.22 -12.56 3.44
CA LYS A 55 0.90 -12.40 4.07
C LYS A 55 0.91 -11.32 5.16
N LEU A 56 1.92 -11.31 6.02
CA LEU A 56 2.05 -10.29 7.07
C LEU A 56 2.23 -8.88 6.50
N VAL A 57 3.04 -8.73 5.46
CA VAL A 57 3.22 -7.43 4.79
C VAL A 57 1.92 -6.95 4.15
N TYR A 58 1.20 -7.84 3.47
CA TYR A 58 -0.07 -7.48 2.82
C TYR A 58 -1.13 -7.09 3.85
N ILE A 59 -1.20 -7.81 4.98
CA ILE A 59 -2.05 -7.41 6.11
C ILE A 59 -1.65 -6.01 6.59
N LYS A 60 -0.35 -5.76 6.78
CA LYS A 60 0.13 -4.47 7.29
C LYS A 60 -0.21 -3.29 6.37
N ILE A 61 -0.07 -3.46 5.06
CA ILE A 61 -0.33 -2.40 4.08
C ILE A 61 -1.83 -2.21 3.88
N TYR A 62 -2.56 -3.29 3.62
CA TYR A 62 -3.95 -3.21 3.16
C TYR A 62 -4.99 -3.24 4.27
N SER A 63 -4.59 -3.50 5.53
CA SER A 63 -5.49 -3.35 6.69
C SER A 63 -5.40 -1.95 7.33
N ASP A 64 -4.60 -1.03 6.78
CA ASP A 64 -4.58 0.36 7.23
C ASP A 64 -5.74 1.15 6.62
N ASP A 65 -6.86 1.17 7.35
CA ASP A 65 -8.08 1.90 7.00
C ASP A 65 -7.87 3.42 6.84
N SER A 66 -6.74 3.95 7.32
CA SER A 66 -6.45 5.39 7.25
C SER A 66 -5.51 5.77 6.10
N TYR A 67 -4.96 4.81 5.35
CA TYR A 67 -4.05 5.09 4.24
C TYR A 67 -4.68 6.00 3.18
N LEU A 68 -5.85 5.63 2.65
CA LEU A 68 -6.52 6.42 1.60
C LEU A 68 -6.89 7.82 2.09
N LYS A 69 -7.30 7.97 3.35
CA LYS A 69 -7.59 9.27 3.97
C LYS A 69 -6.34 10.16 4.06
N ARG A 70 -5.19 9.58 4.45
CA ARG A 70 -3.92 10.32 4.50
C ARG A 70 -3.44 10.70 3.08
N PHE A 71 -3.62 9.81 2.11
CA PHE A 71 -3.30 10.09 0.72
C PHE A 71 -4.18 11.21 0.15
N ASP A 72 -5.49 11.15 0.39
CA ASP A 72 -6.48 12.17 0.03
C ASP A 72 -6.09 13.54 0.60
N GLN A 73 -5.82 13.60 1.91
CA GLN A 73 -5.36 14.83 2.56
C GLN A 73 -4.03 15.34 1.98
N GLY A 74 -3.12 14.44 1.60
CA GLY A 74 -1.87 14.80 0.94
C GLY A 74 -2.08 15.49 -0.41
N ILE A 75 -3.06 15.03 -1.19
CA ILE A 75 -3.45 15.66 -2.46
C ILE A 75 -4.06 17.04 -2.19
N ILE A 76 -5.00 17.13 -1.26
CA ILE A 76 -5.64 18.41 -0.88
C ILE A 76 -4.60 19.44 -0.44
N ASN A 77 -3.67 19.03 0.44
CA ASN A 77 -2.60 19.89 0.91
C ASN A 77 -1.68 20.34 -0.24
N SER A 78 -1.41 19.45 -1.20
CA SER A 78 -0.60 19.80 -2.37
C SER A 78 -1.29 20.83 -3.27
N ILE A 79 -2.62 20.71 -3.46
CA ILE A 79 -3.43 21.68 -4.21
C ILE A 79 -3.39 23.04 -3.50
N LYS A 80 -3.66 23.07 -2.19
CA LYS A 80 -3.64 24.31 -1.38
C LYS A 80 -2.27 24.95 -1.39
N LEU A 81 -1.19 24.16 -1.27
CA LEU A 81 0.19 24.66 -1.31
C LEU A 81 0.52 25.30 -2.66
N GLN A 82 0.06 24.72 -3.77
CA GLN A 82 0.40 25.19 -5.11
C GLN A 82 -0.46 26.37 -5.58
N PHE A 83 -1.75 26.40 -5.21
CA PHE A 83 -2.73 27.35 -5.74
C PHE A 83 -3.34 28.29 -4.69
N GLY A 84 -2.93 28.16 -3.43
CA GLY A 84 -3.41 28.92 -2.28
C GLY A 84 -4.54 28.21 -1.52
N ASP A 85 -4.73 28.57 -0.25
CA ASP A 85 -5.68 27.89 0.65
C ASP A 85 -7.13 27.94 0.16
N ASN A 86 -7.51 29.00 -0.56
CA ASN A 86 -8.85 29.18 -1.12
C ASN A 86 -9.10 28.33 -2.39
N ALA A 87 -8.08 27.63 -2.91
CA ALA A 87 -8.20 26.82 -4.12
C ALA A 87 -8.99 25.53 -3.90
N PHE A 88 -9.16 25.08 -2.65
CA PHE A 88 -9.93 23.89 -2.31
C PHE A 88 -10.93 24.19 -1.18
N ASN A 89 -12.20 23.85 -1.39
CA ASN A 89 -13.23 23.97 -0.37
C ASN A 89 -13.52 22.60 0.27
N ASP A 90 -13.19 22.46 1.57
CA ASP A 90 -13.26 21.18 2.28
C ASP A 90 -14.68 20.61 2.45
N GLU A 91 -15.69 21.49 2.51
CA GLU A 91 -17.09 21.10 2.71
C GLU A 91 -17.74 20.61 1.41
N THR A 92 -17.52 21.34 0.31
CA THR A 92 -18.12 21.06 -0.99
C THR A 92 -17.27 20.14 -1.87
N LYS A 93 -16.00 19.92 -1.49
CA LYS A 93 -15.01 19.19 -2.29
C LYS A 93 -14.84 19.78 -3.69
N ILE A 94 -14.91 21.11 -3.81
CA ILE A 94 -14.71 21.82 -5.07
C ILE A 94 -13.30 22.42 -5.13
N ILE A 95 -12.64 22.24 -6.26
CA ILE A 95 -11.37 22.89 -6.61
C ILE A 95 -11.64 24.09 -7.51
N LYS A 96 -11.06 25.26 -7.18
CA LYS A 96 -11.12 26.48 -8.00
C LYS A 96 -9.70 26.96 -8.32
N VAL A 97 -9.29 26.82 -9.59
CA VAL A 97 -7.94 27.19 -10.04
C VAL A 97 -8.02 27.86 -11.39
N ASN A 98 -7.43 29.05 -11.53
CA ASN A 98 -7.34 29.80 -12.80
C ASN A 98 -8.68 29.99 -13.53
N GLY A 99 -9.77 30.18 -12.78
CA GLY A 99 -11.13 30.34 -13.34
C GLY A 99 -11.84 29.02 -13.68
N TYR A 100 -11.18 27.88 -13.54
CA TYR A 100 -11.78 26.55 -13.70
C TYR A 100 -12.30 26.02 -12.37
N ILE A 101 -13.38 25.24 -12.45
CA ILE A 101 -14.03 24.59 -11.32
C ILE A 101 -14.04 23.08 -11.58
N PHE A 102 -13.55 22.30 -10.62
CA PHE A 102 -13.54 20.84 -10.68
C PHE A 102 -14.19 20.26 -9.42
N GLU A 103 -14.89 19.15 -9.59
CA GLU A 103 -15.34 18.32 -8.48
C GLU A 103 -14.21 17.37 -8.06
N PHE A 104 -13.94 17.32 -6.76
CA PHE A 104 -12.98 16.41 -6.17
C PHE A 104 -13.70 15.20 -5.57
N PRO A 105 -13.21 13.96 -5.80
CA PRO A 105 -13.85 12.77 -5.29
C PRO A 105 -13.86 12.75 -3.75
N ASP A 106 -14.93 12.21 -3.18
CA ASP A 106 -15.05 12.03 -1.74
C ASP A 106 -14.56 10.65 -1.32
N VAL A 107 -13.41 10.61 -0.64
CA VAL A 107 -12.80 9.36 -0.17
C VAL A 107 -13.73 8.56 0.75
N ASP A 108 -14.59 9.23 1.52
CA ASP A 108 -15.48 8.55 2.48
C ASP A 108 -16.58 7.74 1.77
N GLN A 109 -16.87 8.04 0.51
CA GLN A 109 -17.83 7.27 -0.30
C GLN A 109 -17.23 5.96 -0.87
N ILE A 110 -15.90 5.81 -0.82
CA ILE A 110 -15.16 4.71 -1.48
C ILE A 110 -14.65 3.67 -0.46
N ILE A 111 -14.72 3.96 0.85
CA ILE A 111 -14.27 3.02 1.88
C ILE A 111 -15.27 1.86 2.00
N VAL A 112 -15.08 0.83 1.19
CA VAL A 112 -15.94 -0.36 1.12
C VAL A 112 -15.27 -1.53 1.83
N GLY A 113 -15.82 -1.89 2.99
CA GLY A 113 -15.47 -3.11 3.70
C GLY A 113 -14.05 -3.11 4.30
N ARG A 114 -13.79 -4.12 5.14
CA ARG A 114 -12.48 -4.31 5.78
C ARG A 114 -11.90 -5.65 5.39
N ILE A 115 -10.65 -5.63 4.95
CA ILE A 115 -9.85 -6.84 4.82
C ILE A 115 -9.67 -7.41 6.23
N LYS A 116 -10.06 -8.68 6.42
CA LYS A 116 -9.87 -9.36 7.69
C LYS A 116 -8.54 -10.12 7.64
N ALA A 117 -7.62 -9.77 8.54
CA ALA A 117 -6.29 -10.38 8.61
C ALA A 117 -6.32 -11.92 8.63
N ASN A 118 -7.29 -12.51 9.33
CA ASN A 118 -7.46 -13.97 9.38
C ASN A 118 -7.78 -14.59 8.01
N LYS A 119 -8.52 -13.89 7.14
CA LYS A 119 -8.79 -14.36 5.77
C LYS A 119 -7.51 -14.41 4.94
N ILE A 120 -6.65 -13.41 5.07
CA ILE A 120 -5.34 -13.40 4.38
C ILE A 120 -4.43 -14.50 4.93
N MET A 121 -4.35 -14.65 6.24
CA MET A 121 -3.50 -15.67 6.85
C MET A 121 -3.88 -17.09 6.41
N ASN A 122 -5.18 -17.36 6.29
CA ASN A 122 -5.71 -18.67 5.89
C ASN A 122 -5.82 -18.85 4.37
N ALA A 123 -5.54 -17.82 3.56
CA ALA A 123 -5.63 -17.92 2.11
C ALA A 123 -4.55 -18.86 1.57
N GLN A 124 -4.95 -19.86 0.78
CA GLN A 124 -4.02 -20.78 0.14
C GLN A 124 -3.37 -20.18 -1.11
N PHE A 125 -4.09 -19.33 -1.85
CA PHE A 125 -3.70 -18.80 -3.16
C PHE A 125 -3.58 -17.27 -3.16
N ILE A 126 -2.93 -16.69 -2.16
CA ILE A 126 -2.68 -15.24 -2.14
C ILE A 126 -1.51 -14.83 -3.04
N ILE A 127 -0.65 -15.80 -3.36
CA ILE A 127 0.46 -15.70 -4.31
C ILE A 127 0.45 -17.04 -5.05
N THR A 128 0.45 -16.97 -6.37
CA THR A 128 0.38 -18.13 -7.28
C THR A 128 1.52 -18.09 -8.26
#